data_AF-A0AAD7H3N7-F1
#
_entry.id   AF-A0AAD7H3N7-F1
#
_cell.length_a   1.000
_cell.length_b   1.000
_cell.length_c   1.000
_cell.angle_alpha   90.00
_cell.angle_beta   90.00
_cell.angle_gamma   90.00
#
_symmetry.space_group_name_H-M   'P 1'
#
loop_
_entity.id
_entity.type
_entity.pdbx_description
1 polymer ?
#
loop_
_entity_poly.entity_id
_entity_poly.type
_entity_poly.pdbx_seq_one_letter_code
_entity_poly.pdbx_strand_id
1 'polypeptide(L)'
;MVQQDLKDSARVYTDEEFAAVIATLQISDNQPSDRRTTPPLSQRNPSASSPPALGLHSGSGPRHPVYYFESPSRRGFTSSWAEAGTETQGVPGGHVHTVSKGAKKKRVKKAAYTVFFGRVPGVFQTWEDVKLSVNGVSNAIFRGYGTINAAHTAYAYAQARSWTRVCGSAPLPALTPLTPPPVATEVEPPNPLHGTDPLDDTWYVVYRGVTPGVYHSVLEALLNTVGLSNPLYEGVKGREEAFRRYRDAQEQSSTAVLPPPSYVAHPYP
;
A
#
# COMPACT_ATOMS: atom_id res chain seq x y z
N MET A 1 -35.50 -16.13 -31.63
CA MET A 1 -36.05 -15.26 -30.58
C MET A 1 -35.45 -15.65 -29.23
N VAL A 2 -34.12 -15.57 -29.09
CA VAL A 2 -33.39 -15.96 -27.88
C VAL A 2 -32.27 -14.93 -27.66
N GLN A 3 -32.63 -13.74 -27.20
CA GLN A 3 -31.67 -12.67 -26.89
C GLN A 3 -32.14 -11.74 -25.77
N GLN A 4 -32.85 -12.27 -24.76
CA GLN A 4 -33.43 -11.42 -23.70
C GLN A 4 -33.14 -11.82 -22.24
N ASP A 5 -32.29 -12.81 -21.95
CA ASP A 5 -32.14 -13.33 -20.57
C ASP A 5 -30.70 -13.33 -20.02
N LEU A 6 -29.90 -12.31 -20.33
CA LEU A 6 -28.56 -12.14 -19.76
C LEU A 6 -28.34 -10.76 -19.09
N LYS A 7 -29.38 -10.18 -18.48
CA LYS A 7 -29.29 -8.87 -17.81
C LYS A 7 -29.41 -8.88 -16.28
N ASP A 8 -29.78 -9.99 -15.64
CA ASP A 8 -30.13 -9.98 -14.21
C ASP A 8 -29.22 -10.81 -13.28
N SER A 9 -27.90 -10.85 -13.53
CA SER A 9 -26.97 -11.48 -12.55
C SER A 9 -25.63 -10.77 -12.36
N ALA A 10 -25.61 -9.43 -12.46
CA ALA A 10 -24.51 -8.64 -11.90
C ALA A 10 -24.78 -8.38 -10.42
N ARG A 11 -24.47 -9.36 -9.56
CA ARG A 11 -24.43 -9.13 -8.11
C ARG A 11 -23.29 -8.15 -7.84
N VAL A 12 -23.65 -6.89 -7.54
CA VAL A 12 -22.69 -5.85 -7.15
C VAL A 12 -22.08 -6.25 -5.82
N TYR A 13 -20.83 -6.74 -5.85
CA TYR A 13 -20.04 -6.97 -4.65
C TYR A 13 -19.84 -5.64 -3.91
N THR A 14 -20.04 -5.64 -2.60
CA THR A 14 -19.85 -4.43 -1.80
C THR A 14 -18.38 -4.28 -1.43
N ASP A 15 -17.96 -3.03 -1.35
CA ASP A 15 -16.56 -2.65 -1.11
C ASP A 15 -16.00 -3.08 0.27
N GLU A 16 -16.85 -3.51 1.21
CA GLU A 16 -16.43 -4.14 2.48
C GLU A 16 -15.84 -5.53 2.25
N GLU A 17 -16.37 -6.30 1.29
CA GLU A 17 -15.78 -7.57 0.87
C GLU A 17 -14.44 -7.34 0.14
N PHE A 18 -14.27 -6.20 -0.53
CA PHE A 18 -13.05 -5.81 -1.26
C PHE A 18 -11.88 -5.45 -0.33
N ALA A 19 -12.13 -4.68 0.73
CA ALA A 19 -11.10 -4.36 1.73
C ALA A 19 -10.74 -5.58 2.59
N ALA A 20 -11.73 -6.44 2.89
CA ALA A 20 -11.49 -7.69 3.60
C ALA A 20 -10.59 -8.64 2.79
N VAL A 21 -10.78 -8.77 1.47
CA VAL A 21 -9.95 -9.66 0.64
C VAL A 21 -8.49 -9.19 0.54
N ILE A 22 -8.23 -7.87 0.42
CA ILE A 22 -6.86 -7.36 0.42
C ILE A 22 -6.19 -7.50 1.80
N ALA A 23 -6.93 -7.29 2.89
CA ALA A 23 -6.42 -7.54 4.23
C ALA A 23 -6.18 -9.04 4.50
N THR A 24 -7.02 -9.93 3.95
CA THR A 24 -6.87 -11.39 4.11
C THR A 24 -5.67 -11.93 3.34
N LEU A 25 -5.33 -11.34 2.19
CA LEU A 25 -4.16 -11.73 1.39
C LEU A 25 -2.81 -11.28 2.00
N GLN A 26 -2.82 -10.40 3.01
CA GLN A 26 -1.62 -9.98 3.74
C GLN A 26 -1.44 -10.68 5.11
N ILE A 27 -2.37 -11.55 5.55
CA ILE A 27 -2.36 -12.16 6.91
C ILE A 27 -2.05 -13.67 6.90
N SER A 28 -1.89 -14.30 5.74
CA SER A 28 -1.66 -15.75 5.68
C SER A 28 -0.20 -16.15 5.89
N ASP A 29 0.35 -15.94 7.08
CA ASP A 29 1.53 -16.69 7.57
C ASP A 29 1.64 -16.79 9.11
N ASN A 30 0.54 -16.58 9.85
CA ASN A 30 0.50 -16.85 11.29
C ASN A 30 -0.47 -17.98 11.62
N GLN A 31 0.01 -19.22 11.46
CA GLN A 31 -0.64 -20.39 12.06
C GLN A 31 -0.51 -20.32 13.60
N PRO A 32 -1.59 -20.60 14.36
CA PRO A 32 -1.55 -20.60 15.81
C PRO A 32 -0.88 -21.88 16.33
N SER A 33 0.35 -21.75 16.80
CA SER A 33 1.02 -22.82 17.56
C SER A 33 0.33 -23.05 18.90
N ASP A 34 0.19 -24.32 19.24
CA ASP A 34 -0.61 -24.89 20.32
C ASP A 34 -0.52 -24.23 21.69
N ARG A 35 -1.69 -24.17 22.35
CA ARG A 35 -1.90 -23.79 23.74
C ARG A 35 -1.13 -24.74 24.68
N ARG A 36 -0.02 -24.28 25.25
CA ARG A 36 0.48 -24.78 26.55
C ARG A 36 -0.21 -24.04 27.68
N THR A 37 -0.95 -24.79 28.47
CA THR A 37 -1.55 -24.41 29.75
C THR A 37 -0.47 -23.98 30.74
N THR A 38 -0.48 -22.70 31.15
CA THR A 38 0.31 -22.17 32.28
C THR A 38 -0.61 -21.80 33.46
N PRO A 39 -0.10 -21.89 34.70
CA PRO A 39 -0.89 -21.81 35.93
C PRO A 39 -1.18 -20.36 36.38
N PRO A 40 -2.10 -20.15 37.33
CA PRO A 40 -2.56 -18.81 37.70
C PRO A 40 -1.52 -18.08 38.55
N LEU A 41 -0.99 -16.98 38.01
CA LEU A 41 -0.22 -15.99 38.77
C LEU A 41 -1.14 -14.80 39.08
N SER A 42 -1.39 -14.62 40.38
CA SER A 42 -2.04 -13.42 40.93
C SER A 42 -1.27 -12.17 40.52
N GLN A 43 -1.88 -11.31 39.69
CA GLN A 43 -1.35 -9.99 39.38
C GLN A 43 -2.13 -8.90 40.10
N ARG A 44 -1.33 -8.10 40.81
CA ARG A 44 -1.66 -6.89 41.55
C ARG A 44 -1.89 -5.76 40.53
N ASN A 45 -3.08 -5.16 40.53
CA ASN A 45 -3.42 -4.00 39.69
C ASN A 45 -2.54 -2.79 40.05
N PRO A 46 -1.73 -2.23 39.13
CA PRO A 46 -1.22 -0.88 39.27
C PRO A 46 -2.27 0.11 38.78
N SER A 47 -2.55 1.10 39.62
CA SER A 47 -3.48 2.21 39.40
C SER A 47 -3.27 2.88 38.04
N ALA A 48 -4.34 2.97 37.26
CA ALA A 48 -4.38 3.67 35.98
C ALA A 48 -4.16 5.17 36.19
N SER A 49 -2.95 5.64 35.90
CA SER A 49 -2.64 7.06 35.77
C SER A 49 -3.30 7.62 34.52
N SER A 50 -4.25 8.54 34.70
CA SER A 50 -4.92 9.26 33.61
C SER A 50 -3.90 9.88 32.64
N PRO A 51 -4.13 9.81 31.31
CA PRO A 51 -3.21 10.38 30.34
C PRO A 51 -3.12 11.91 30.51
N PRO A 52 -1.92 12.51 30.34
CA PRO A 52 -1.72 13.94 30.46
C PRO A 52 -2.54 14.69 29.40
N ALA A 53 -3.26 15.72 29.84
CA ALA A 53 -4.01 16.62 28.96
C ALA A 53 -3.03 17.40 28.08
N LEU A 54 -2.81 16.93 26.85
CA LEU A 54 -2.02 17.64 25.86
C LEU A 54 -2.73 18.94 25.48
N GLY A 55 -2.10 20.07 25.76
CA GLY A 55 -2.56 21.40 25.38
C GLY A 55 -2.67 21.53 23.86
N LEU A 56 -3.90 21.56 23.36
CA LEU A 56 -4.21 21.72 21.94
C LEU A 56 -4.00 23.19 21.53
N HIS A 57 -2.88 23.46 20.84
CA HIS A 57 -2.67 24.73 20.14
C HIS A 57 -3.60 24.79 18.91
N SER A 58 -4.57 25.71 18.92
CA SER A 58 -5.54 25.95 17.84
C SER A 58 -4.94 26.69 16.63
N GLY A 59 -3.91 26.11 16.00
CA GLY A 59 -3.45 26.56 14.68
C GLY A 59 -4.39 26.07 13.58
N SER A 60 -4.86 26.98 12.72
CA SER A 60 -5.77 26.71 11.59
C SER A 60 -5.11 25.99 10.40
N GLY A 61 -3.97 25.32 10.60
CA GLY A 61 -3.28 24.58 9.55
C GLY A 61 -4.00 23.30 9.13
N PRO A 62 -3.71 22.77 7.92
CA PRO A 62 -4.18 21.44 7.52
C PRO A 62 -3.77 20.42 8.59
N ARG A 63 -4.77 19.80 9.22
CA ARG A 63 -4.53 18.83 10.29
C ARG A 63 -3.83 17.61 9.70
N HIS A 64 -2.55 17.46 10.01
CA HIS A 64 -1.81 16.24 9.73
C HIS A 64 -2.47 15.06 10.46
N PRO A 65 -2.50 13.86 9.85
CA PRO A 65 -2.99 12.68 10.53
C PRO A 65 -2.15 12.41 11.77
N VAL A 66 -2.83 12.03 12.86
CA VAL A 66 -2.19 11.55 14.09
C VAL A 66 -2.40 10.04 14.14
N TYR A 67 -1.31 9.32 14.40
CA TYR A 67 -1.27 7.88 14.50
C TYR A 67 -1.09 7.50 15.97
N TYR A 68 -1.93 6.59 16.44
CA TYR A 68 -1.67 5.88 17.69
C TYR A 68 -0.99 4.57 17.34
N PHE A 69 0.03 4.22 18.10
CA PHE A 69 0.74 2.95 17.95
C PHE A 69 0.91 2.26 19.29
N GLU A 70 0.93 0.93 19.25
CA GLU A 70 1.13 0.06 20.38
C GLU A 70 2.07 -1.07 19.97
N SER A 71 3.12 -1.30 20.76
CA SER A 71 4.06 -2.40 20.66
C SER A 71 4.40 -2.90 22.07
N PRO A 72 5.03 -4.08 22.23
CA PRO A 72 5.42 -4.60 23.55
C PRO A 72 6.35 -3.66 24.33
N SER A 73 7.12 -2.81 23.64
CA SER A 73 8.07 -1.88 24.24
C SER A 73 7.50 -0.48 24.45
N ARG A 74 6.58 -0.02 23.61
CA ARG A 74 6.15 1.38 23.59
C ARG A 74 4.71 1.53 23.11
N ARG A 75 4.02 2.52 23.66
CA ARG A 75 2.72 2.99 23.16
C ARG A 75 2.69 4.50 23.15
N GLY A 76 2.00 5.10 22.20
CA GLY A 76 1.94 6.55 22.11
C GLY A 76 1.20 7.08 20.89
N PHE A 77 1.31 8.38 20.71
CA PHE A 77 0.81 9.10 19.56
C PHE A 77 1.98 9.74 18.82
N THR A 78 1.97 9.70 17.50
CA THR A 78 2.93 10.41 16.65
C THR A 78 2.23 10.96 15.41
N SER A 79 2.76 12.03 14.84
CA SER A 79 2.34 12.55 13.53
C SER A 79 3.14 11.92 12.37
N SER A 80 4.20 11.17 12.69
CA SER A 80 5.07 10.52 11.70
C SER A 80 4.63 9.08 11.47
N TRP A 81 4.18 8.77 10.25
CA TRP A 81 3.89 7.38 9.86
C TRP A 81 5.15 6.52 9.86
N ALA A 82 6.31 7.11 9.50
CA ALA A 82 7.59 6.41 9.50
C ALA A 82 7.99 5.95 10.91
N GLU A 83 7.81 6.81 11.92
CA GLU A 83 8.08 6.47 13.33
C GLU A 83 7.10 5.39 13.81
N ALA A 84 5.80 5.59 13.62
CA ALA A 84 4.78 4.61 14.03
C ALA A 84 5.00 3.24 13.38
N GLY A 85 5.33 3.22 12.09
CA GLY A 85 5.61 2.00 11.33
C GLY A 85 6.88 1.31 11.82
N THR A 86 7.93 2.05 12.14
CA THR A 86 9.19 1.51 12.67
C THR A 86 8.99 0.80 14.00
N GLU A 87 8.11 1.33 14.87
CA GLU A 87 7.84 0.78 16.20
C GLU A 87 6.95 -0.48 16.18
N THR A 88 6.24 -0.75 15.08
CA THR A 88 5.17 -1.75 15.06
C THR A 88 5.28 -2.79 13.95
N GLN A 89 5.82 -2.45 12.79
CA GLN A 89 5.90 -3.39 11.67
C GLN A 89 6.95 -4.47 11.95
N GLY A 90 6.52 -5.74 11.87
CA GLY A 90 7.36 -6.89 12.18
C GLY A 90 7.48 -7.22 13.66
N VAL A 91 6.82 -6.43 14.53
CA VAL A 91 6.82 -6.66 15.98
C VAL A 91 5.57 -7.47 16.35
N PRO A 92 5.69 -8.64 17.01
CA PRO A 92 4.53 -9.41 17.46
C PRO A 92 3.63 -8.57 18.38
N GLY A 93 2.34 -8.44 18.02
CA GLY A 93 1.37 -7.58 18.72
C GLY A 93 1.51 -6.08 18.43
N GLY A 94 2.36 -5.69 17.48
CA GLY A 94 2.51 -4.32 17.02
C GLY A 94 1.30 -3.86 16.20
N HIS A 95 0.69 -2.74 16.57
CA HIS A 95 -0.48 -2.19 15.90
C HIS A 95 -0.39 -0.67 15.75
N VAL A 96 -0.82 -0.15 14.59
CA VAL A 96 -0.97 1.30 14.33
C VAL A 96 -2.37 1.57 13.83
N HIS A 97 -3.00 2.62 14.32
CA HIS A 97 -4.25 3.13 13.76
C HIS A 97 -4.25 4.65 13.68
N THR A 98 -4.87 5.17 12.61
CA THR A 98 -5.06 6.60 12.43
C THR A 98 -6.18 7.10 13.34
N VAL A 99 -5.86 8.05 14.22
CA VAL A 99 -6.80 8.61 15.20
C VAL A 99 -7.73 9.65 14.56
N SER A 100 -7.28 10.32 13.50
CA SER A 100 -8.09 11.29 12.77
C SER A 100 -8.96 10.61 11.72
N LYS A 101 -10.30 10.68 11.88
CA LYS A 101 -11.25 10.29 10.84
C LYS A 101 -11.24 11.34 9.72
N GLY A 102 -10.61 11.01 8.60
CA GLY A 102 -10.76 11.80 7.37
C GLY A 102 -12.19 11.72 6.85
N ALA A 103 -12.66 12.79 6.18
CA ALA A 103 -13.93 12.74 5.46
C ALA A 103 -13.90 11.61 4.42
N LYS A 104 -14.92 10.73 4.44
CA LYS A 104 -15.03 9.64 3.47
C LYS A 104 -15.23 10.23 2.07
N LYS A 105 -14.21 10.14 1.21
CA LYS A 105 -14.36 10.51 -0.20
C LYS A 105 -15.36 9.57 -0.86
N LYS A 106 -16.29 10.11 -1.66
CA LYS A 106 -17.15 9.29 -2.53
C LYS A 106 -16.25 8.53 -3.50
N ARG A 107 -16.41 7.21 -3.56
CA ARG A 107 -15.63 6.35 -4.46
C ARG A 107 -16.13 6.55 -5.89
N VAL A 108 -15.22 6.86 -6.80
CA VAL A 108 -15.52 6.97 -8.23
C VAL A 108 -15.58 5.55 -8.82
N LYS A 109 -16.68 5.25 -9.52
CA LYS A 109 -16.83 3.97 -10.23
C LYS A 109 -15.70 3.80 -11.24
N LYS A 110 -15.15 2.58 -11.32
CA LYS A 110 -14.07 2.23 -12.25
C LYS A 110 -14.69 1.66 -13.52
N ALA A 111 -14.22 2.11 -14.67
CA ALA A 111 -14.68 1.64 -15.98
C ALA A 111 -13.77 0.54 -16.55
N ALA A 112 -12.50 0.51 -16.13
CA ALA A 112 -11.54 -0.51 -16.52
C ALA A 112 -10.49 -0.71 -15.44
N TYR A 113 -9.77 -1.82 -15.54
CA TYR A 113 -8.73 -2.24 -14.62
C TYR A 113 -7.51 -2.65 -15.42
N THR A 114 -6.33 -2.35 -14.89
CA THR A 114 -5.06 -2.80 -15.43
C THR A 114 -4.43 -3.74 -14.44
N VAL A 115 -4.13 -4.97 -14.85
CA VAL A 115 -3.32 -5.92 -14.09
C VAL A 115 -1.90 -5.82 -14.64
N PHE A 116 -1.00 -5.28 -13.82
CA PHE A 116 0.42 -5.20 -14.13
C PHE A 116 1.09 -6.54 -13.81
N PHE A 117 0.71 -7.14 -12.69
CA PHE A 117 1.28 -8.37 -12.13
C PHE A 117 0.15 -9.33 -11.78
N GLY A 118 0.16 -10.51 -12.40
CA GLY A 118 -0.89 -11.52 -12.25
C GLY A 118 -0.59 -12.75 -13.10
N ARG A 119 -1.53 -13.71 -13.17
CA ARG A 119 -1.45 -14.85 -14.10
C ARG A 119 -1.50 -14.38 -15.54
N VAL A 120 -2.36 -13.40 -15.82
CA VAL A 120 -2.55 -12.82 -17.15
C VAL A 120 -2.57 -11.29 -17.01
N PRO A 121 -1.42 -10.62 -17.12
CA PRO A 121 -1.34 -9.17 -17.18
C PRO A 121 -2.11 -8.63 -18.39
N GLY A 122 -2.73 -7.46 -18.23
CA GLY A 122 -3.54 -6.87 -19.28
C GLY A 122 -4.52 -5.81 -18.78
N VAL A 123 -5.39 -5.38 -19.68
CA VAL A 123 -6.49 -4.45 -19.38
C VAL A 123 -7.81 -5.19 -19.44
N PHE A 124 -8.63 -5.01 -18.42
CA PHE A 124 -9.91 -5.70 -18.22
C PHE A 124 -11.02 -4.67 -17.98
N GLN A 125 -12.23 -4.94 -18.45
CA GLN A 125 -13.39 -4.06 -18.21
C GLN A 125 -14.19 -4.46 -16.97
N THR A 126 -14.13 -5.74 -16.60
CA THR A 126 -14.88 -6.30 -15.47
C THR A 126 -13.94 -6.67 -14.32
N TRP A 127 -14.48 -6.73 -13.11
CA TRP A 127 -13.71 -7.18 -11.95
C TRP A 127 -13.53 -8.69 -11.93
N GLU A 128 -14.50 -9.43 -12.48
CA GLU A 128 -14.50 -10.88 -12.56
C GLU A 128 -13.27 -11.38 -13.33
N ASP A 129 -12.94 -10.74 -14.45
CA ASP A 129 -11.75 -11.07 -15.25
C ASP A 129 -10.44 -10.75 -14.50
N VAL A 130 -10.39 -9.59 -13.82
CA VAL A 130 -9.24 -9.21 -12.98
C VAL A 130 -9.04 -10.24 -11.89
N LYS A 131 -10.12 -10.65 -11.21
CA LYS A 131 -10.10 -11.64 -10.15
C LYS A 131 -9.52 -12.96 -10.66
N LEU A 132 -9.91 -13.44 -11.84
CA LEU A 132 -9.33 -14.65 -12.43
C LEU A 132 -7.81 -14.53 -12.66
N SER A 133 -7.33 -13.33 -13.00
CA SER A 133 -5.90 -13.07 -13.20
C SER A 133 -5.11 -12.96 -11.89
N VAL A 134 -5.69 -12.39 -10.83
CA VAL A 134 -4.94 -12.11 -9.57
C VAL A 134 -5.22 -13.11 -8.45
N ASN A 135 -6.28 -13.90 -8.54
CA ASN A 135 -6.67 -14.81 -7.47
C ASN A 135 -5.62 -15.92 -7.26
N GLY A 136 -5.22 -16.13 -6.01
CA GLY A 136 -4.18 -17.09 -5.65
C GLY A 136 -2.76 -16.69 -6.11
N VAL A 137 -2.57 -15.48 -6.61
CA VAL A 137 -1.25 -14.97 -6.98
C VAL A 137 -0.72 -14.08 -5.86
N SER A 138 0.31 -14.55 -5.17
CA SER A 138 1.09 -13.71 -4.26
C SER A 138 1.61 -12.49 -5.01
N ASN A 139 1.55 -11.30 -4.39
CA ASN A 139 2.16 -10.10 -4.95
C ASN A 139 1.56 -9.60 -6.28
N ALA A 140 0.30 -9.95 -6.58
CA ALA A 140 -0.40 -9.38 -7.72
C ALA A 140 -0.59 -7.86 -7.56
N ILE A 141 -0.43 -7.11 -8.65
CA ILE A 141 -0.52 -5.65 -8.68
C ILE A 141 -1.49 -5.28 -9.79
N PHE A 142 -2.58 -4.60 -9.42
CA PHE A 142 -3.59 -4.10 -10.33
C PHE A 142 -4.09 -2.71 -9.90
N ARG A 143 -4.63 -1.94 -10.84
CA ARG A 143 -5.22 -0.62 -10.58
C ARG A 143 -6.48 -0.39 -11.41
N GLY A 144 -7.49 0.24 -10.80
CA GLY A 144 -8.73 0.63 -11.46
C GLY A 144 -8.72 2.08 -11.97
N TYR A 145 -9.17 2.28 -13.20
CA TYR A 145 -9.25 3.56 -13.91
C TYR A 145 -10.70 3.93 -14.21
N GLY A 146 -11.01 5.22 -14.23
CA GLY A 146 -12.32 5.75 -14.62
C GLY A 146 -12.62 5.68 -16.11
N THR A 147 -11.64 5.40 -16.97
CA THR A 147 -11.83 5.23 -18.43
C THR A 147 -10.97 4.08 -18.96
N ILE A 148 -11.44 3.43 -20.04
CA ILE A 148 -10.71 2.33 -20.70
C ILE A 148 -9.41 2.82 -21.36
N ASN A 149 -9.43 4.01 -21.96
CA ASN A 149 -8.25 4.59 -22.59
C ASN A 149 -7.13 4.84 -21.57
N ALA A 150 -7.46 5.37 -20.38
CA ALA A 150 -6.47 5.56 -19.32
C ALA A 150 -5.85 4.23 -18.85
N ALA A 151 -6.65 3.16 -18.77
CA ALA A 151 -6.14 1.83 -18.43
C ALA A 151 -5.16 1.28 -19.48
N HIS A 152 -5.46 1.45 -20.78
CA HIS A 152 -4.55 1.07 -21.86
C HIS A 152 -3.27 1.90 -21.87
N THR A 153 -3.35 3.23 -21.72
CA THR A 153 -2.16 4.09 -21.66
C THR A 153 -1.27 3.70 -20.47
N ALA A 154 -1.87 3.45 -19.30
CA ALA A 154 -1.14 3.00 -18.12
C ALA A 154 -0.45 1.64 -18.35
N TYR A 155 -1.15 0.69 -18.97
CA TYR A 155 -0.58 -0.63 -19.27
C TYR A 155 0.56 -0.54 -20.28
N ALA A 156 0.40 0.21 -21.37
CA ALA A 156 1.43 0.42 -22.38
C ALA A 156 2.67 1.10 -21.78
N TYR A 157 2.48 2.10 -20.91
CA TYR A 157 3.56 2.76 -20.20
C TYR A 157 4.35 1.81 -19.29
N ALA A 158 3.64 0.97 -18.53
CA ALA A 158 4.25 -0.05 -17.71
C ALA A 158 4.99 -1.11 -18.55
N GLN A 159 4.38 -1.56 -19.65
CA GLN A 159 4.97 -2.54 -20.55
C GLN A 159 6.27 -2.02 -21.18
N ALA A 160 6.31 -0.77 -21.62
CA ALA A 160 7.50 -0.13 -22.18
C ALA A 160 8.68 -0.07 -21.19
N ARG A 161 8.40 -0.12 -19.88
CA ARG A 161 9.39 -0.13 -18.80
C ARG A 161 9.66 -1.52 -18.22
N SER A 162 9.07 -2.56 -18.81
CA SER A 162 9.09 -3.93 -18.27
C SER A 162 8.52 -4.03 -16.84
N TRP A 163 7.55 -3.18 -16.52
CA TRP A 163 6.78 -3.20 -15.27
C TRP A 163 5.49 -4.01 -15.39
N THR A 164 5.47 -4.99 -16.29
CA THR A 164 4.36 -5.92 -16.48
C THR A 164 4.92 -7.32 -16.52
N ARG A 165 4.31 -8.26 -15.79
CA ARG A 165 4.86 -9.61 -15.64
C ARG A 165 3.79 -10.64 -15.29
N VAL A 166 3.91 -11.81 -15.91
CA VAL A 166 3.23 -13.04 -15.47
C VAL A 166 3.88 -13.54 -14.17
N CYS A 167 3.11 -13.65 -13.08
CA CYS A 167 3.63 -14.15 -11.81
C CYS A 167 4.12 -15.59 -11.95
N GLY A 168 5.25 -15.90 -11.31
CA GLY A 168 5.97 -17.17 -11.46
C GLY A 168 7.10 -17.15 -12.50
N SER A 169 7.21 -16.10 -13.32
CA SER A 169 8.41 -15.88 -14.15
C SER A 169 9.58 -15.32 -13.33
N ALA A 170 10.73 -15.02 -13.93
CA ALA A 170 11.97 -14.54 -13.26
C ALA A 170 11.76 -13.41 -12.22
N PRO A 171 12.69 -13.21 -11.25
CA PRO A 171 12.62 -12.14 -10.24
C PRO A 171 12.44 -10.74 -10.87
N LEU A 172 11.86 -9.82 -10.09
CA LEU A 172 11.58 -8.47 -10.58
C LEU A 172 12.87 -7.70 -10.87
N PRO A 173 12.91 -6.92 -11.97
CA PRO A 173 14.00 -5.97 -12.14
C PRO A 173 13.95 -5.01 -10.95
N ALA A 174 15.07 -4.91 -10.23
CA ALA A 174 15.22 -3.88 -9.22
C ALA A 174 15.04 -2.53 -9.92
N LEU A 175 14.05 -1.75 -9.49
CA LEU A 175 13.93 -0.39 -9.98
C LEU A 175 15.08 0.42 -9.39
N THR A 176 15.86 1.04 -10.27
CA THR A 176 16.83 2.04 -9.84
C THR A 176 16.07 3.20 -9.20
N PRO A 177 16.41 3.58 -7.95
CA PRO A 177 15.85 4.79 -7.36
C PRO A 177 16.09 5.98 -8.28
N LEU A 178 15.17 6.95 -8.26
CA LEU A 178 15.46 8.29 -8.77
C LEU A 178 16.57 8.89 -7.89
N THR A 179 17.83 8.58 -8.19
CA THR A 179 19.01 9.16 -7.51
C THR A 179 20.02 9.69 -8.53
N PRO A 180 20.36 11.00 -8.45
CA PRO A 180 19.66 12.02 -7.66
C PRO A 180 18.20 12.13 -8.15
N PRO A 181 17.26 12.62 -7.31
CA PRO A 181 15.94 12.96 -7.82
C PRO A 181 16.18 13.85 -9.04
N PRO A 182 15.57 13.57 -10.21
CA PRO A 182 15.70 14.45 -11.34
C PRO A 182 15.31 15.83 -10.83
N VAL A 183 16.29 16.74 -10.82
CA VAL A 183 16.06 18.15 -10.54
C VAL A 183 14.93 18.51 -11.49
N ALA A 184 13.83 19.01 -10.91
CA ALA A 184 12.53 19.24 -11.52
C ALA A 184 12.53 20.25 -12.69
N THR A 185 13.62 20.39 -13.41
CA THR A 185 13.79 21.33 -14.50
C THR A 185 13.18 20.82 -15.81
N GLU A 186 12.93 19.52 -15.93
CA GLU A 186 12.25 18.95 -17.09
C GLU A 186 10.79 18.65 -16.73
N VAL A 187 9.86 19.24 -17.48
CA VAL A 187 8.43 18.96 -17.40
C VAL A 187 8.24 17.50 -17.78
N GLU A 188 8.24 16.60 -16.79
CA GLU A 188 7.98 15.19 -17.06
C GLU A 188 6.60 15.07 -17.73
N PRO A 189 6.49 14.28 -18.82
CA PRO A 189 5.20 14.02 -19.42
C PRO A 189 4.24 13.45 -18.36
N PRO A 190 2.94 13.78 -18.42
CA PRO A 190 1.97 13.34 -17.42
C PRO A 190 2.05 11.83 -17.25
N ASN A 191 2.36 11.38 -16.02
CA ASN A 191 2.52 9.96 -15.72
C ASN A 191 1.15 9.26 -15.87
N PRO A 192 0.96 8.40 -16.87
CA PRO A 192 -0.35 7.78 -17.13
C PRO A 192 -0.73 6.74 -16.08
N LEU A 193 0.20 6.40 -15.18
CA LEU A 193 -0.08 5.55 -14.03
C LEU A 193 -0.88 6.28 -12.96
N HIS A 194 -0.93 7.62 -12.98
CA HIS A 194 -1.84 8.39 -12.15
C HIS A 194 -3.28 8.00 -12.47
N GLY A 195 -4.11 7.96 -11.44
CA GLY A 195 -5.52 7.60 -11.62
C GLY A 195 -6.21 8.60 -12.54
N THR A 196 -7.46 8.33 -12.88
CA THR A 196 -8.31 9.26 -13.64
C THR A 196 -8.69 10.53 -12.88
N ASP A 197 -8.10 10.76 -11.71
CA ASP A 197 -8.26 12.01 -11.00
C ASP A 197 -7.05 12.88 -11.34
N PRO A 198 -7.16 13.79 -12.33
CA PRO A 198 -6.06 14.69 -12.70
C PRO A 198 -5.67 15.64 -11.56
N LEU A 199 -6.42 15.66 -10.45
CA LEU A 199 -6.11 16.40 -9.24
C LEU A 199 -5.43 15.53 -8.17
N ASP A 200 -5.14 14.26 -8.48
CA ASP A 200 -4.44 13.35 -7.57
C ASP A 200 -2.94 13.64 -7.58
N ASP A 201 -2.54 14.77 -6.99
CA ASP A 201 -1.14 15.13 -6.70
C ASP A 201 -0.61 14.34 -5.50
N THR A 202 -0.90 13.04 -5.47
CA THR A 202 -0.44 12.13 -4.42
C THR A 202 0.86 11.48 -4.87
N TRP A 203 1.92 11.75 -4.12
CA TRP A 203 3.23 11.15 -4.22
C TRP A 203 3.36 10.03 -3.20
N TYR A 204 4.23 9.05 -3.46
CA TYR A 204 4.40 7.89 -2.60
C TYR A 204 5.79 7.89 -2.00
N VAL A 205 5.88 7.93 -0.68
CA VAL A 205 7.15 7.87 0.05
C VAL A 205 7.36 6.44 0.51
N VAL A 206 8.42 5.79 0.04
CA VAL A 206 8.86 4.46 0.51
C VAL A 206 9.99 4.67 1.50
N TYR A 207 9.72 4.38 2.77
CA TYR A 207 10.70 4.44 3.85
C TYR A 207 11.50 3.14 3.96
N ARG A 208 10.82 2.00 3.78
CA ARG A 208 11.45 0.67 3.79
C ARG A 208 11.06 -0.10 2.55
N GLY A 209 12.06 -0.46 1.75
CA GLY A 209 11.88 -1.14 0.47
C GLY A 209 13.21 -1.61 -0.11
N VAL A 210 13.18 -2.28 -1.27
CA VAL A 210 14.39 -2.56 -2.08
C VAL A 210 15.12 -1.26 -2.37
N THR A 211 14.32 -0.24 -2.64
CA THR A 211 14.78 1.09 -2.98
C THR A 211 13.90 2.11 -2.26
N PRO A 212 14.30 2.59 -1.07
CA PRO A 212 13.62 3.71 -0.41
C PRO A 212 13.74 5.00 -1.24
N GLY A 213 12.70 5.84 -1.19
CA GLY A 213 12.65 7.07 -1.98
C GLY A 213 11.25 7.66 -2.10
N VAL A 214 11.13 8.68 -2.95
CA VAL A 214 9.85 9.33 -3.29
C VAL A 214 9.50 9.02 -4.74
N TYR A 215 8.28 8.55 -4.95
CA TYR A 215 7.78 8.05 -6.23
C TYR A 215 6.54 8.80 -6.67
N HIS A 216 6.37 8.89 -8.00
CA HIS A 216 5.22 9.57 -8.57
C HIS A 216 3.96 8.73 -8.49
N SER A 217 4.07 7.40 -8.51
CA SER A 217 2.91 6.50 -8.61
C SER A 217 2.92 5.38 -7.57
N VAL A 218 1.71 4.88 -7.25
CA VAL A 218 1.53 3.68 -6.42
C VAL A 218 2.31 2.51 -7.01
N LEU A 219 2.28 2.33 -8.33
CA LEU A 219 2.91 1.19 -8.98
C LEU A 219 4.42 1.18 -8.73
N GLU A 220 5.09 2.33 -8.87
CA GLU A 220 6.52 2.45 -8.57
C GLU A 220 6.82 2.16 -7.10
N ALA A 221 6.02 2.68 -6.16
CA ALA A 221 6.19 2.38 -4.75
C ALA A 221 5.98 0.88 -4.44
N LEU A 222 4.98 0.26 -5.07
CA LEU A 222 4.71 -1.18 -4.94
C LEU A 222 5.85 -2.01 -5.53
N LEU A 223 6.39 -1.65 -6.69
CA LEU A 223 7.53 -2.36 -7.29
C LEU A 223 8.76 -2.40 -6.36
N ASN A 224 8.90 -1.39 -5.51
CA ASN A 224 9.99 -1.30 -4.53
C ASN A 224 9.66 -1.90 -3.15
N THR A 225 8.43 -2.37 -2.93
CA THR A 225 7.97 -2.89 -1.64
C THR A 225 7.39 -4.30 -1.72
N VAL A 226 7.04 -4.76 -2.91
CA VAL A 226 6.33 -6.01 -3.13
C VAL A 226 7.21 -7.22 -2.81
N GLY A 227 6.63 -8.20 -2.11
CA GLY A 227 7.32 -9.42 -1.68
C GLY A 227 8.31 -9.23 -0.51
N LEU A 228 8.44 -8.02 0.03
CA LEU A 228 9.30 -7.77 1.18
C LEU A 228 8.58 -8.08 2.49
N SER A 229 9.34 -8.47 3.50
CA SER A 229 8.89 -8.48 4.89
C SER A 229 8.97 -7.07 5.47
N ASN A 230 7.86 -6.57 6.00
CA ASN A 230 7.75 -5.26 6.65
C ASN A 230 8.11 -4.04 5.76
N PRO A 231 7.56 -3.93 4.53
CA PRO A 231 7.70 -2.72 3.76
C PRO A 231 6.93 -1.57 4.42
N LEU A 232 7.48 -0.37 4.30
CA LEU A 232 6.89 0.84 4.86
C LEU A 232 6.82 1.91 3.79
N TYR A 233 5.61 2.30 3.42
CA TYR A 233 5.38 3.40 2.51
C TYR A 233 4.10 4.15 2.88
N GLU A 234 3.95 5.37 2.39
CA GLU A 234 2.70 6.15 2.51
C GLU A 234 2.44 7.01 1.27
N GLY A 235 1.18 7.37 1.06
CA GLY A 235 0.77 8.36 0.06
C GLY A 235 0.66 9.75 0.69
N VAL A 236 1.27 10.74 0.07
CA VAL A 236 1.41 12.12 0.55
C VAL A 236 0.96 13.07 -0.54
N LYS A 237 0.14 14.07 -0.19
CA LYS A 237 -0.26 15.10 -1.14
C LYS A 237 0.82 16.15 -1.28
N GLY A 238 1.17 16.50 -2.51
CA GLY A 238 2.20 17.47 -2.83
C GLY A 238 3.58 16.86 -2.85
N ARG A 239 4.34 17.20 -3.90
CA ARG A 239 5.71 16.76 -4.10
C ARG A 239 6.61 17.18 -2.93
N GLU A 240 6.61 18.47 -2.61
CA GLU A 240 7.50 19.07 -1.63
C GLU A 240 7.30 18.44 -0.24
N GLU A 241 6.05 18.13 0.10
CA GLU A 241 5.70 17.46 1.34
C GLU A 241 6.23 16.03 1.38
N ALA A 242 6.09 15.28 0.28
CA ALA A 242 6.61 13.92 0.19
C ALA A 242 8.14 13.89 0.36
N PHE A 243 8.86 14.82 -0.28
CA PHE A 243 10.31 14.98 -0.12
C PHE A 243 10.71 15.43 1.29
N ARG A 244 9.94 16.33 1.91
CA ARG A 244 10.17 16.73 3.30
C ARG A 244 10.07 15.52 4.23
N ARG A 245 8.98 14.76 4.15
CA ARG A 245 8.77 13.58 4.99
C ARG A 245 9.84 12.50 4.80
N TYR A 246 10.27 12.28 3.56
CA TYR A 246 11.35 11.34 3.30
C TYR A 246 12.66 11.78 3.96
N ARG A 247 13.03 13.07 3.85
CA ARG A 247 14.23 13.62 4.52
C ARG A 247 14.12 13.52 6.05
N ASP A 248 12.99 13.91 6.62
CA ASP A 248 12.76 13.81 8.07
C ASP A 248 12.94 12.35 8.55
N ALA A 249 12.46 11.37 7.78
CA ALA A 249 12.63 9.96 8.09
C ALA A 249 14.08 9.47 7.93
N GLN A 250 14.85 10.02 6.99
CA GLN A 250 16.28 9.73 6.85
C GLN A 250 17.06 10.24 8.07
N GLU A 251 16.77 11.47 8.52
CA GLU A 251 17.38 12.06 9.71
C GLU A 251 17.06 11.26 10.98
N GLN A 252 15.85 10.71 11.07
CA GLN A 252 15.41 9.84 12.18
C GLN A 252 15.84 8.37 12.05
N SER A 253 16.67 8.02 11.05
CA SER A 253 17.07 6.63 10.77
C SER A 253 15.90 5.65 10.62
N SER A 254 14.73 6.14 10.19
CA SER A 254 13.52 5.35 9.96
C SER A 254 13.46 4.74 8.55
N THR A 255 14.39 5.13 7.67
CA THR A 255 14.54 4.55 6.33
C THR A 255 15.45 3.32 6.35
N ALA A 256 15.07 2.25 5.64
CA ALA A 256 15.91 1.06 5.52
C ALA A 256 15.85 0.46 4.11
N VAL A 257 17.03 0.16 3.55
CA VAL A 257 17.16 -0.65 2.34
C VAL A 257 16.99 -2.11 2.74
N LEU A 258 15.97 -2.76 2.19
CA LEU A 258 15.71 -4.17 2.40
C LEU A 258 16.33 -4.97 1.25
N PRO A 259 16.87 -6.18 1.52
CA PRO A 259 17.35 -7.03 0.44
C PRO A 259 16.19 -7.39 -0.49
N PRO A 260 16.45 -7.58 -1.80
CA PRO A 260 15.42 -8.06 -2.71
C PRO A 260 14.86 -9.40 -2.21
N PRO A 261 13.56 -9.66 -2.42
CA PRO A 261 12.96 -10.91 -1.97
C PRO A 261 13.69 -12.09 -2.59
N SER A 262 14.15 -13.02 -1.76
CA SER A 262 14.67 -14.31 -2.21
C SER A 262 13.48 -15.14 -2.71
N TYR A 263 13.17 -15.03 -4.00
CA TYR A 263 12.17 -15.88 -4.63
C TYR A 263 12.68 -17.31 -4.66
N VAL A 264 12.29 -18.10 -3.66
CA VAL A 264 12.33 -19.56 -3.77
C VAL A 264 11.24 -19.91 -4.78
N ALA A 265 11.63 -20.32 -5.98
CA ALA A 265 10.69 -20.76 -6.99
C ALA A 265 9.98 -22.02 -6.46
N HIS A 266 8.82 -21.86 -5.85
CA HIS A 266 7.96 -22.99 -5.55
C HIS A 266 7.38 -23.49 -6.88
N PRO A 267 7.67 -24.73 -7.29
CA PRO A 267 7.04 -25.30 -8.47
C PRO A 267 5.53 -25.27 -8.24
N TYR A 268 4.80 -24.54 -9.08
CA TYR A 268 3.35 -24.62 -9.10
C TYR A 268 2.96 -26.04 -9.52
N PRO A 269 2.08 -26.73 -8.78
CA PRO A 269 1.56 -28.04 -9.16
C PRO A 269 0.61 -27.97 -10.37
#